data_AF-A0A558IJZ5-F1
#
_entry.id   AF-A0A558IJZ5-F1
#
_cell.length_a   1.000
_cell.length_b   1.000
_cell.length_c   1.000
_cell.angle_alpha   90.00
_cell.angle_beta   90.00
_cell.angle_gamma   90.00
#
_symmetry.space_group_name_H-M   'P 1'
#
loop_
_entity.id
_entity.type
_entity.pdbx_description
1 polymer ?
#
loop_
_entity_poly.entity_id
_entity_poly.type
_entity_poly.pdbx_seq_one_letter_code
_entity_poly.pdbx_strand_id
1 'polypeptide(L)'
;MTGIEAQRPRNRLRPAPDPYRHLLRDSLLVAALSLVVVVLATVGKPFMDIPGVVDGSAHAVRRVNLQLFGGFENASVWYGGWTDLLGNIALFMPLGAAIYVAGRNRVRIRWGLGGTMLLGLVISLCIESAQYIFALGFSDIDDLLYNTVGAVLGAALMARVGREEQMKILRRLGFLLALAAVVLLAMATL
;
A
#
# COMPACT_ATOMS: atom_id res chain seq x y z
N MET A 1 -43.08 29.39 49.08
CA MET A 1 -43.14 28.41 47.98
C MET A 1 -41.72 28.18 47.47
N THR A 2 -41.00 27.25 48.09
CA THR A 2 -39.66 26.83 47.68
C THR A 2 -39.81 25.64 46.74
N GLY A 3 -39.59 25.87 45.44
CA GLY A 3 -39.59 24.81 44.43
C GLY A 3 -38.38 23.91 44.62
N ILE A 4 -38.61 22.67 45.06
CA ILE A 4 -37.61 21.62 45.06
C ILE A 4 -37.52 21.12 43.61
N GLU A 5 -36.56 21.63 42.84
CA GLU A 5 -36.19 21.05 41.56
C GLU A 5 -35.61 19.66 41.81
N ALA A 6 -36.41 18.63 41.50
CA ALA A 6 -35.95 17.26 41.48
C ALA A 6 -34.84 17.11 40.43
N GLN A 7 -33.58 17.05 40.88
CA GLN A 7 -32.45 16.64 40.06
C GLN A 7 -32.69 15.20 39.60
N ARG A 8 -33.26 15.04 38.40
CA ARG A 8 -33.35 13.72 37.74
C ARG A 8 -31.91 13.21 37.58
N PRO A 9 -31.58 12.01 38.11
CA PRO A 9 -30.26 11.44 37.91
C PRO A 9 -30.07 11.26 36.40
N ARG A 10 -29.15 12.03 35.81
CA ARG A 10 -28.70 11.83 34.42
C ARG A 10 -27.96 10.50 34.39
N ASN A 11 -28.71 9.42 34.24
CA ASN A 11 -28.19 8.09 34.01
C ASN A 11 -27.59 8.09 32.59
N ARG A 12 -26.39 8.67 32.44
CA ARG A 12 -25.61 8.57 31.21
C ARG A 12 -25.11 7.13 31.15
N LEU A 13 -25.91 6.27 30.52
CA LEU A 13 -25.43 4.97 30.05
C LEU A 13 -24.09 5.22 29.36
N ARG A 14 -23.03 4.50 29.78
CA ARG A 14 -21.73 4.60 29.11
C ARG A 14 -21.97 4.35 27.63
N PRO A 15 -21.47 5.21 26.72
CA PRO A 15 -21.62 4.95 25.30
C PRO A 15 -21.04 3.57 24.99
N ALA A 16 -21.77 2.78 24.20
CA ALA A 16 -21.29 1.47 23.77
C ALA A 16 -19.89 1.62 23.16
N PRO A 17 -18.96 0.69 23.41
CA PRO A 17 -17.62 0.75 22.83
C PRO A 17 -17.72 0.91 21.31
N ASP A 18 -17.03 1.91 20.74
CA ASP A 18 -16.99 2.09 19.28
C ASP A 18 -16.42 0.82 18.63
N PRO A 19 -17.21 0.06 17.86
CA PRO A 19 -16.75 -1.17 17.21
C PRO A 19 -15.57 -0.93 16.26
N TYR A 20 -15.43 0.32 15.79
CA TYR A 20 -14.45 0.74 14.80
C TYR A 20 -13.21 1.40 15.41
N ARG A 21 -13.04 1.35 16.74
CA ARG A 21 -11.85 1.88 17.43
C ARG A 21 -10.53 1.28 16.91
N HIS A 22 -10.59 0.08 16.34
CA HIS A 22 -9.44 -0.63 15.78
C HIS A 22 -9.15 -0.28 14.33
N LEU A 23 -10.05 0.42 13.63
CA LEU A 23 -9.93 0.67 12.19
C LEU A 23 -8.65 1.44 11.83
N LEU A 24 -8.29 2.44 12.64
CA LEU A 24 -7.02 3.16 12.48
C LEU A 24 -5.82 2.21 12.67
N ARG A 25 -5.81 1.42 13.75
CA ARG A 25 -4.73 0.45 14.02
C ARG A 25 -4.59 -0.57 12.89
N ASP A 26 -5.70 -1.19 12.48
CA ASP A 26 -5.73 -2.19 11.42
C ASP A 26 -5.23 -1.58 10.10
N SER A 27 -5.65 -0.36 9.76
CA SER A 27 -5.16 0.34 8.56
C SER A 27 -3.65 0.65 8.62
N LEU A 28 -3.11 1.03 9.78
CA LEU A 28 -1.68 1.29 9.92
C LEU A 28 -0.85 -0.02 9.80
N LEU A 29 -1.36 -1.13 10.35
CA LEU A 29 -0.73 -2.44 10.22
C LEU A 29 -0.71 -2.90 8.76
N VAL A 30 -1.83 -2.77 8.05
CA VAL A 30 -1.91 -3.12 6.63
C VAL A 30 -1.00 -2.22 5.79
N ALA A 31 -0.93 -0.92 6.07
CA ALA A 31 -0.01 -0.01 5.38
C ALA A 31 1.45 -0.43 5.58
N ALA A 32 1.84 -0.77 6.82
CA ALA A 32 3.19 -1.23 7.14
C ALA A 32 3.52 -2.55 6.42
N LEU A 33 2.61 -3.54 6.47
CA LEU A 33 2.78 -4.80 5.75
C LEU A 33 2.83 -4.60 4.23
N SER A 34 2.02 -3.70 3.68
CA SER A 34 2.05 -3.37 2.25
C SER A 34 3.40 -2.78 1.87
N LEU A 35 3.93 -1.85 2.67
CA LEU A 35 5.27 -1.28 2.45
C LEU A 35 6.36 -2.35 2.49
N VAL A 36 6.30 -3.31 3.43
CA VAL A 36 7.24 -4.44 3.48
C VAL A 36 7.15 -5.26 2.20
N VAL A 37 5.93 -5.65 1.77
CA VAL A 37 5.72 -6.43 0.54
C VAL A 37 6.22 -5.67 -0.68
N VAL A 38 5.90 -4.37 -0.80
CA VAL A 38 6.37 -3.52 -1.90
C VAL A 38 7.89 -3.48 -1.94
N VAL A 39 8.55 -3.17 -0.81
CA VAL A 39 10.02 -3.10 -0.74
C VAL A 39 10.65 -4.44 -1.10
N LEU A 40 10.13 -5.56 -0.59
CA LEU A 40 10.63 -6.89 -0.96
C LEU A 40 10.41 -7.19 -2.45
N ALA A 41 9.25 -6.82 -3.00
CA ALA A 41 8.92 -7.10 -4.40
C ALA A 41 9.64 -6.19 -5.39
N THR A 42 10.07 -4.98 -5.00
CA THR A 42 10.74 -4.01 -5.90
C THR A 42 12.23 -3.92 -5.65
N VAL A 43 12.63 -3.61 -4.41
CA VAL A 43 14.03 -3.45 -4.00
C VAL A 43 14.69 -4.80 -3.72
N GLY A 44 13.91 -5.80 -3.34
CA GLY A 44 14.40 -7.15 -3.06
C GLY A 44 14.74 -7.98 -4.30
N LYS A 45 14.31 -7.55 -5.51
CA LYS A 45 14.51 -8.30 -6.76
C LYS A 45 15.96 -8.75 -7.00
N PRO A 46 17.00 -7.93 -6.74
CA PRO A 46 18.38 -8.35 -6.99
C PRO A 46 18.88 -9.47 -6.07
N PHE A 47 18.17 -9.74 -4.97
CA PHE A 47 18.54 -10.75 -3.97
C PHE A 47 17.69 -12.02 -4.09
N MET A 48 16.82 -12.11 -5.10
CA MET A 48 15.97 -13.28 -5.32
C MET A 48 16.44 -14.03 -6.56
N ASP A 49 16.98 -15.22 -6.35
CA ASP A 49 17.36 -16.13 -7.42
C ASP A 49 16.34 -17.26 -7.53
N ILE A 50 15.87 -17.53 -8.74
CA ILE A 50 15.04 -18.70 -9.04
C ILE A 50 15.81 -19.55 -10.05
N PRO A 51 16.36 -20.71 -9.64
CA PRO A 51 17.15 -21.55 -10.53
C PRO A 51 16.43 -21.82 -11.86
N GLY A 52 17.02 -21.34 -12.96
CA GLY A 52 16.50 -21.50 -14.33
C GLY A 52 15.37 -20.56 -14.74
N VAL A 53 14.98 -19.58 -13.90
CA VAL A 53 13.86 -18.66 -14.18
C VAL A 53 14.24 -17.20 -13.93
N VAL A 54 14.88 -16.88 -12.81
CA VAL A 54 15.24 -15.51 -12.42
C VAL A 54 16.70 -15.48 -11.97
N ASP A 55 17.48 -14.61 -12.61
CA ASP A 55 18.84 -14.25 -12.20
C ASP A 55 18.77 -12.88 -11.52
N GLY A 56 18.79 -12.87 -10.19
CA GLY A 56 18.73 -11.67 -9.36
C GLY A 56 19.90 -10.73 -9.64
N SER A 57 21.08 -11.28 -9.96
CA SER A 57 22.27 -10.47 -10.27
C SER A 57 22.10 -9.59 -11.51
N ALA A 58 21.26 -10.01 -12.47
CA ALA A 58 20.93 -9.22 -13.66
C ALA A 58 20.12 -7.95 -13.32
N HIS A 59 19.50 -7.91 -12.14
CA HIS A 59 18.74 -6.76 -11.65
C HIS A 59 19.56 -5.81 -10.76
N ALA A 60 20.79 -6.17 -10.38
CA ALA A 60 21.71 -5.31 -9.63
C ALA A 60 22.40 -4.26 -10.53
N VAL A 61 21.59 -3.38 -11.15
CA VAL A 61 22.07 -2.34 -12.04
C VAL A 61 21.70 -0.95 -11.53
N ARG A 62 22.38 0.07 -12.05
CA ARG A 62 22.03 1.49 -11.85
C ARG A 62 21.58 2.07 -13.18
N ARG A 63 20.28 2.01 -13.46
CA ARG A 63 19.69 2.57 -14.69
C ARG A 63 18.43 3.36 -14.36
N VAL A 64 18.17 4.38 -15.18
CA VAL A 64 16.96 5.20 -15.12
C VAL A 64 16.31 5.18 -16.50
N ASN A 65 15.03 4.83 -16.55
CA ASN A 65 14.19 4.96 -17.72
C ASN A 65 13.18 6.09 -17.49
N LEU A 66 13.17 7.06 -18.41
CA LEU A 66 12.22 8.18 -18.40
C LEU A 66 11.26 8.13 -19.60
N GLN A 67 11.33 7.06 -20.41
CA GLN A 67 10.39 6.85 -21.50
C GLN A 67 9.11 6.22 -20.96
N LEU A 68 8.04 7.01 -20.95
CA LEU A 68 6.70 6.52 -20.63
C LEU A 68 6.27 5.43 -21.61
N PHE A 69 5.71 4.36 -21.06
CA PHE A 69 5.22 3.17 -21.75
C PHE A 69 6.32 2.40 -22.50
N GLY A 70 7.59 2.64 -22.18
CA GLY A 70 8.73 1.98 -22.83
C GLY A 70 8.68 0.45 -22.70
N GLY A 71 8.10 -0.07 -21.61
CA GLY A 71 7.92 -1.51 -21.39
C GLY A 71 6.96 -2.19 -22.38
N PHE A 72 6.09 -1.45 -23.08
CA PHE A 72 5.22 -2.02 -24.11
C PHE A 72 5.91 -2.12 -25.48
N GLU A 73 6.94 -1.32 -25.70
CA GLU A 73 7.69 -1.29 -26.97
C GLU A 73 8.96 -2.15 -26.90
N ASN A 74 9.64 -2.14 -25.75
CA ASN A 74 10.99 -2.67 -25.61
C ASN A 74 11.08 -3.99 -24.83
N ALA A 75 9.96 -4.53 -24.34
CA ALA A 75 9.98 -5.77 -23.58
C ALA A 75 10.42 -6.96 -24.44
N SER A 76 11.28 -7.81 -23.85
CA SER A 76 11.75 -9.05 -24.47
C SER A 76 10.63 -10.08 -24.71
N VAL A 77 9.55 -9.97 -23.93
CA VAL A 77 8.35 -10.80 -24.03
C VAL A 77 7.12 -9.92 -24.22
N TRP A 78 6.18 -10.37 -25.05
CA TRP A 78 4.99 -9.60 -25.44
C TRP A 78 4.09 -9.19 -24.26
N TYR A 79 4.20 -9.89 -23.13
CA TYR A 79 3.43 -9.61 -21.91
C TYR A 79 4.20 -8.75 -20.88
N GLY A 80 5.45 -8.35 -21.14
CA GLY A 80 6.32 -7.66 -20.17
C GLY A 80 5.71 -6.36 -19.65
N GLY A 81 5.35 -5.43 -20.55
CA GLY A 81 4.69 -4.18 -20.16
C GLY A 81 3.37 -4.39 -19.42
N TRP A 82 2.61 -5.44 -19.77
CA TRP A 82 1.37 -5.79 -19.05
C TRP A 82 1.64 -6.29 -17.64
N THR A 83 2.68 -7.10 -17.45
CA THR A 83 3.07 -7.58 -16.12
C THR A 83 3.55 -6.45 -15.22
N ASP A 84 4.31 -5.49 -15.76
CA ASP A 84 4.79 -4.33 -15.01
C ASP A 84 3.63 -3.41 -14.62
N LEU A 85 2.75 -3.09 -15.58
CA LEU A 85 1.54 -2.29 -15.35
C LEU A 85 0.65 -2.89 -14.25
N LEU A 86 0.24 -4.15 -14.42
CA LEU A 86 -0.71 -4.78 -13.51
C LEU A 86 -0.06 -5.12 -12.16
N GLY A 87 1.20 -5.54 -12.17
CA GLY A 87 1.96 -5.86 -10.96
C GLY A 87 2.11 -4.65 -10.05
N ASN A 88 2.56 -3.52 -10.60
CA ASN A 88 2.79 -2.29 -9.82
C ASN A 88 1.47 -1.69 -9.29
N ILE A 89 0.41 -1.67 -10.13
CA ILE A 89 -0.93 -1.29 -9.67
C ILE A 89 -1.38 -2.19 -8.51
N ALA A 90 -1.27 -3.51 -8.66
CA ALA A 90 -1.70 -4.47 -7.64
C ALA A 90 -0.91 -4.34 -6.33
N LEU A 91 0.40 -4.08 -6.40
CA LEU A 91 1.26 -3.88 -5.24
C LEU A 91 0.86 -2.64 -4.42
N PHE A 92 0.50 -1.54 -5.09
CA PHE A 92 0.15 -0.29 -4.40
C PHE A 92 -1.33 -0.19 -3.99
N MET A 93 -2.22 -1.03 -4.53
CA MET A 93 -3.64 -1.03 -4.16
C MET A 93 -3.87 -1.27 -2.65
N PRO A 94 -3.29 -2.29 -1.99
CA PRO A 94 -3.44 -2.49 -0.54
C PRO A 94 -2.89 -1.32 0.28
N LEU A 95 -1.77 -0.74 -0.16
CA LEU A 95 -1.16 0.43 0.49
C LEU A 95 -2.08 1.66 0.41
N GLY A 96 -2.62 1.95 -0.78
CA GLY A 96 -3.57 3.05 -0.99
C GLY A 96 -4.86 2.88 -0.19
N ALA A 97 -5.42 1.66 -0.17
CA ALA A 97 -6.58 1.32 0.65
C ALA A 97 -6.33 1.62 2.13
N ALA A 98 -5.18 1.20 2.65
CA ALA A 98 -4.78 1.41 4.03
C ALA A 98 -4.54 2.89 4.37
N ILE A 99 -3.80 3.62 3.52
CA ILE A 99 -3.54 5.06 3.69
C ILE A 99 -4.84 5.86 3.70
N TYR A 100 -5.81 5.53 2.83
CA TYR A 100 -7.10 6.20 2.79
C TYR A 100 -7.86 6.02 4.11
N VAL A 101 -7.97 4.78 4.60
CA VAL A 101 -8.68 4.49 5.86
C VAL A 101 -7.98 5.16 7.03
N ALA A 102 -6.65 5.13 7.09
CA ALA A 102 -5.89 5.81 8.13
C ALA A 102 -6.16 7.32 8.12
N GLY A 103 -6.13 7.95 6.94
CA GLY A 103 -6.39 9.38 6.76
C GLY A 103 -7.81 9.81 7.14
N ARG A 104 -8.81 8.97 6.93
CA ARG A 104 -10.21 9.30 7.29
C ARG A 104 -10.51 9.15 8.78
N ASN A 105 -9.75 8.33 9.49
CA ASN A 105 -9.99 7.95 10.89
C ASN A 105 -8.96 8.53 11.89
N ARG A 106 -7.96 9.28 11.42
CA ARG A 106 -7.06 10.03 12.31
C ARG A 106 -7.76 11.26 12.88
N VAL A 107 -7.60 11.51 14.18
CA VAL A 107 -8.29 12.61 14.88
C VAL A 107 -7.77 13.99 14.47
N ARG A 108 -6.45 14.13 14.25
CA ARG A 108 -5.79 15.43 14.07
C ARG A 108 -5.56 15.84 12.61
N ILE A 109 -5.43 14.89 11.69
CA ILE A 109 -5.11 15.16 10.28
C ILE A 109 -6.01 14.30 9.42
N ARG A 110 -6.86 14.92 8.59
CA ARG A 110 -7.79 14.21 7.73
C ARG A 110 -7.46 14.47 6.27
N TRP A 111 -7.18 13.42 5.52
CA TRP A 111 -7.06 13.48 4.06
C TRP A 111 -8.01 12.49 3.39
N GLY A 112 -8.24 12.70 2.09
CA GLY A 112 -9.06 11.84 1.25
C GLY A 112 -8.24 11.22 0.12
N LEU A 113 -8.85 11.10 -1.06
CA LEU A 113 -8.19 10.55 -2.25
C LEU A 113 -6.94 11.35 -2.65
N GLY A 114 -7.01 12.69 -2.67
CA GLY A 114 -5.87 13.53 -3.05
C GLY A 114 -4.65 13.36 -2.14
N GLY A 115 -4.84 13.27 -0.82
CA GLY A 115 -3.74 13.00 0.10
C GLY A 115 -3.19 11.57 -0.02
N THR A 116 -4.04 10.61 -0.39
CA THR A 116 -3.61 9.23 -0.65
C THR A 116 -2.80 9.15 -1.95
N MET A 117 -3.23 9.86 -3.00
CA MET A 117 -2.49 10.00 -4.25
C MET A 117 -1.11 10.62 -4.01
N LEU A 118 -1.04 11.73 -3.27
CA LEU A 118 0.24 12.39 -2.96
C LEU A 118 1.17 11.48 -2.15
N LEU A 119 0.64 10.79 -1.13
CA LEU A 119 1.45 9.85 -0.35
C LEU A 119 1.92 8.66 -1.20
N GLY A 120 1.06 8.10 -2.06
CA GLY A 120 1.42 7.03 -2.98
C GLY A 120 2.54 7.45 -3.93
N LEU A 121 2.41 8.63 -4.54
CA LEU A 121 3.41 9.22 -5.43
C LEU A 121 4.75 9.42 -4.70
N VAL A 122 4.74 10.02 -3.51
CA VAL A 122 5.96 10.26 -2.72
C VAL A 122 6.62 8.95 -2.30
N ILE A 123 5.84 7.97 -1.83
CA ILE A 123 6.38 6.65 -1.45
C ILE A 123 7.01 5.96 -2.67
N SER A 124 6.33 5.96 -3.82
CA SER A 124 6.87 5.38 -5.04
C SER A 124 8.14 6.10 -5.48
N LEU A 125 8.18 7.43 -5.46
CA LEU A 125 9.38 8.21 -5.77
C LEU A 125 10.55 7.85 -4.84
N CYS A 126 10.30 7.65 -3.55
CA CYS A 126 11.33 7.21 -2.61
C CYS A 126 11.87 5.81 -2.94
N ILE A 127 11.00 4.88 -3.36
CA ILE A 127 11.40 3.52 -3.76
C ILE A 127 12.28 3.58 -5.02
N GLU A 128 11.82 4.27 -6.06
CA GLU A 128 12.55 4.49 -7.31
C GLU A 128 13.92 5.14 -7.08
N SER A 129 13.93 6.18 -6.24
CA SER A 129 15.18 6.86 -5.85
C SER A 129 16.13 5.93 -5.11
N ALA A 130 15.61 5.09 -4.21
CA ALA A 130 16.42 4.12 -3.48
C ALA A 130 17.01 3.06 -4.43
N GLN A 131 16.22 2.53 -5.37
CA GLN A 131 16.70 1.58 -6.38
C GLN A 131 17.87 2.17 -7.18
N TYR A 132 17.75 3.42 -7.62
CA TYR A 132 18.82 4.10 -8.34
C TYR A 132 20.07 4.37 -7.48
N ILE A 133 19.90 4.98 -6.30
CA ILE A 133 21.00 5.37 -5.41
C ILE A 133 21.82 4.14 -4.99
N PHE A 134 21.14 3.06 -4.60
CA PHE A 134 21.79 1.84 -4.11
C PHE A 134 22.13 0.83 -5.21
N ALA A 135 21.89 1.15 -6.49
CA ALA A 135 22.13 0.26 -7.63
C ALA A 135 21.38 -1.10 -7.51
N LEU A 136 20.14 -1.04 -7.03
CA LEU A 136 19.27 -2.19 -6.77
C LEU A 136 18.25 -2.41 -7.90
N GLY A 137 18.37 -1.73 -9.04
CA GLY A 137 17.42 -1.91 -10.12
C GLY A 137 17.38 -0.82 -11.17
N PHE A 138 16.47 -1.05 -12.11
CA PHE A 138 16.03 -0.07 -13.08
C PHE A 138 15.00 0.83 -12.40
N SER A 139 15.30 2.11 -12.26
CA SER A 139 14.28 3.07 -11.88
C SER A 139 13.49 3.47 -13.12
N ASP A 140 12.16 3.44 -13.04
CA ASP A 140 11.26 3.68 -14.17
C ASP A 140 10.17 4.70 -13.85
N ILE A 141 9.94 5.64 -14.77
CA ILE A 141 8.84 6.60 -14.66
C ILE A 141 7.47 5.93 -14.79
N ASP A 142 7.40 4.79 -15.48
CA ASP A 142 6.20 3.96 -15.58
C ASP A 142 5.80 3.39 -14.21
N ASP A 143 6.78 2.93 -13.42
CA ASP A 143 6.54 2.41 -12.07
C ASP A 143 5.97 3.50 -11.17
N LEU A 144 6.49 4.72 -11.25
CA LEU A 144 5.95 5.89 -10.54
C LEU A 144 4.47 6.15 -10.88
N LEU A 145 4.12 6.06 -12.16
CA LEU A 145 2.76 6.24 -12.65
C LEU A 145 1.84 5.11 -12.17
N TYR A 146 2.24 3.86 -12.39
CA TYR A 146 1.43 2.66 -12.09
C TYR A 146 1.20 2.50 -10.60
N ASN A 147 2.22 2.73 -9.77
CA ASN A 147 2.11 2.72 -8.32
C ASN A 147 1.15 3.82 -7.82
N THR A 148 1.23 5.02 -8.39
CA THR A 148 0.31 6.12 -8.04
C THR A 148 -1.14 5.77 -8.42
N VAL A 149 -1.36 5.18 -9.60
CA VAL A 149 -2.67 4.69 -10.03
C VAL A 149 -3.19 3.60 -9.08
N GLY A 150 -2.36 2.62 -8.72
CA GLY A 150 -2.68 1.58 -7.74
C GLY A 150 -3.13 2.15 -6.41
N ALA A 151 -2.39 3.13 -5.87
CA ALA A 151 -2.75 3.80 -4.63
C ALA A 151 -4.12 4.49 -4.72
N VAL A 152 -4.41 5.18 -5.82
CA VAL A 152 -5.70 5.84 -6.05
C VAL A 152 -6.83 4.82 -6.19
N LEU A 153 -6.63 3.73 -6.93
CA LEU A 153 -7.64 2.69 -7.10
C LEU A 153 -7.98 2.01 -5.76
N GLY A 154 -6.97 1.64 -4.97
CA GLY A 154 -7.17 1.08 -3.63
C GLY A 154 -7.94 2.02 -2.71
N ALA A 155 -7.58 3.31 -2.72
CA ALA A 155 -8.28 4.33 -1.95
C ALA A 155 -9.73 4.52 -2.41
N ALA A 156 -9.97 4.55 -3.72
CA ALA A 156 -11.28 4.73 -4.32
C ALA A 156 -12.21 3.55 -4.05
N LEU A 157 -11.69 2.32 -3.97
CA LEU A 157 -12.48 1.16 -3.54
C LEU A 157 -12.91 1.30 -2.08
N MET A 158 -11.98 1.65 -1.18
CA MET A 158 -12.30 1.85 0.24
C MET A 158 -13.27 3.02 0.48
N ALA A 159 -13.20 4.05 -0.34
CA ALA A 159 -14.10 5.20 -0.26
C ALA A 159 -15.57 4.85 -0.55
N ARG A 160 -15.83 3.77 -1.29
CA ARG A 160 -17.17 3.33 -1.70
C ARG A 160 -17.85 2.37 -0.72
N VAL A 161 -17.14 1.89 0.30
CA VAL A 161 -17.65 0.90 1.24
C VAL A 161 -17.78 1.46 2.66
N GLY A 162 -18.72 0.91 3.43
CA GLY A 162 -18.92 1.27 4.83
C GLY A 162 -17.77 0.82 5.75
N ARG A 163 -17.68 1.40 6.96
CA ARG A 163 -16.59 1.12 7.93
C ARG A 163 -16.47 -0.35 8.32
N GLU A 164 -17.59 -1.07 8.38
CA GLU A 164 -17.60 -2.51 8.67
C GLU A 164 -16.91 -3.31 7.56
N GLU A 165 -17.26 -3.03 6.29
CA GLU A 165 -16.62 -3.66 5.15
C GLU A 165 -15.15 -3.24 5.01
N GLN A 166 -14.81 -1.98 5.26
CA GLN A 166 -13.42 -1.53 5.32
C GLN A 166 -12.60 -2.38 6.32
N MET A 167 -13.14 -2.63 7.52
CA MET A 167 -12.47 -3.47 8.52
C MET A 167 -12.30 -4.92 8.04
N LYS A 168 -13.32 -5.52 7.43
CA LYS A 168 -13.24 -6.89 6.88
C LYS A 168 -12.18 -6.98 5.78
N ILE A 169 -12.18 -6.01 4.86
CA ILE A 169 -11.20 -5.92 3.76
C ILE A 169 -9.79 -5.77 4.32
N LEU A 170 -9.56 -4.84 5.25
CA LEU A 170 -8.23 -4.64 5.84
C LEU A 170 -7.69 -5.90 6.51
N ARG A 171 -8.52 -6.64 7.24
CA ARG A 171 -8.08 -7.89 7.88
C ARG A 171 -7.69 -8.97 6.86
N ARG A 172 -8.46 -9.10 5.77
CA ARG A 172 -8.14 -10.02 4.67
C ARG A 172 -6.84 -9.61 3.97
N LEU A 173 -6.70 -8.32 3.64
CA LEU A 173 -5.48 -7.77 3.06
C LEU A 173 -4.28 -8.01 3.97
N GLY A 174 -4.40 -7.73 5.28
CA GLY A 174 -3.34 -7.95 6.24
C GLY A 174 -2.86 -9.41 6.28
N PHE A 175 -3.79 -10.38 6.25
CA PHE A 175 -3.45 -11.79 6.17
C PHE A 175 -2.72 -12.15 4.86
N LEU A 176 -3.26 -11.72 3.72
CA LEU A 176 -2.66 -11.99 2.41
C LEU A 176 -1.27 -11.37 2.26
N LEU A 177 -1.09 -10.13 2.74
CA LEU A 177 0.19 -9.43 2.74
C LEU A 177 1.20 -10.08 3.67
N ALA A 178 0.78 -10.56 4.84
CA ALA A 178 1.67 -11.29 5.75
C ALA A 178 2.18 -12.58 5.09
N LEU A 179 1.30 -13.33 4.42
CA LEU A 179 1.69 -14.51 3.65
C LEU A 179 2.65 -14.15 2.52
N ALA A 180 2.32 -13.12 1.73
CA ALA A 180 3.17 -12.66 0.64
C ALA A 180 4.56 -12.22 1.15
N ALA A 181 4.63 -11.51 2.27
CA ALA A 181 5.89 -11.10 2.87
C ALA A 181 6.75 -12.30 3.29
N VAL A 182 6.15 -13.34 3.90
CA VAL A 182 6.88 -14.56 4.26
C VAL A 182 7.43 -15.27 3.02
N VAL A 183 6.62 -15.39 1.96
CA VAL A 183 7.05 -16.00 0.71
C VAL A 183 8.20 -15.21 0.08
N LEU A 184 8.07 -13.89 -0.04
CA LEU A 184 9.11 -13.04 -0.61
C LEU A 184 10.40 -13.06 0.23
N LEU A 185 10.29 -13.08 1.55
CA LEU A 185 11.46 -13.22 2.43
C LEU A 185 12.17 -14.56 2.25
N ALA A 186 11.41 -15.66 2.13
CA ALA A 186 11.99 -16.97 1.85
C ALA A 186 12.74 -16.96 0.51
N MET A 187 12.17 -16.35 -0.53
CA MET A 187 12.82 -16.21 -1.84
C MET A 187 14.09 -15.35 -1.82
N ALA A 188 14.18 -14.37 -0.91
CA ALA A 188 15.34 -13.49 -0.78
C ALA A 188 16.48 -14.10 0.07
N THR A 189 16.27 -15.28 0.68
CA THR A 189 17.22 -15.91 1.60
C THR A 189 17.70 -17.30 1.14
N LEU A 190 17.16 -17.79 0.03
CA LEU A 190 17.53 -19.04 -0.64
C LEU A 190 18.57 -18.78 -1.72
#